data_AF-A0A813YV86-F1
#
_entry.id   AF-A0A813YV86-F1
#
_cell.length_a   1.000
_cell.length_b   1.000
_cell.length_c   1.000
_cell.angle_alpha   90.00
_cell.angle_beta   90.00
_cell.angle_gamma   90.00
#
_symmetry.space_group_name_H-M   'P 1'
#
loop_
_entity.id
_entity.type
_entity.pdbx_description
1 polymer ?
#
loop_
_entity_poly.entity_id
_entity_poly.type
_entity_poly.pdbx_seq_one_letter_code
_entity_poly.pdbx_strand_id
1 'polypeptide(L)'
;MFVCKQWYRILSDVRKWRLSTFYSSFSDSPPHIHWRIYDTPLRLNITPRFNHAVCYVDSYYMYVFGGNRDILTTLNDFWRFDISTRMWERILATGTYPPPKSAATFIEFEQQLYLYGGKSMIHVDDVHVRQQQHSELHIYSLDRNCWYLQSSINDPGGIADHSASVLNRSMIVFGGLLESRRQKSNELYEYKFDEKSWTKVDVNGVKPEPRQGQSQCTYNNDYILIIGGCIGVVNPSSSPARAVWLFCYSVRQWTQIIVQNFDFCPEEIASIPTCILPNKQYAVTFGRCKRIPSIQTCLKYSQYDFSTSRITVEQEEHPHSLVRLIPSSSSDECSSAGEEQQNTTTSTSSACLRQRGKPSIRFNASKNREKQLLSLQRMEDRLKTLRTHPYPTTQLPTNKPSTVEPRHQQQQQNYNLFEVINGLQMFVLDLRNVITDRTCQWKPISTLSVLGSPRSVISYSLICARSELILFGGVETKRTIQHQTLHQKGERPKPSKGCLCFITSSQIAL
;
A
#
# COMPACT_ATOMS: atom_id res chain seq x y z
N MET A 1 -29.90 3.71 9.34
CA MET A 1 -30.33 5.06 8.92
C MET A 1 -31.06 4.92 7.59
N PHE A 2 -32.37 5.17 7.55
CA PHE A 2 -33.15 5.08 6.30
C PHE A 2 -33.06 6.42 5.58
N VAL A 3 -32.33 6.46 4.47
CA VAL A 3 -32.30 7.62 3.56
C VAL A 3 -33.53 7.56 2.66
N CYS A 4 -34.17 8.69 2.33
CA CYS A 4 -35.34 8.67 1.46
C CYS A 4 -34.96 8.13 0.06
N LYS A 5 -35.92 7.53 -0.66
CA LYS A 5 -35.69 6.90 -1.98
C LYS A 5 -35.00 7.85 -2.97
N GLN A 6 -35.29 9.15 -2.89
CA GLN A 6 -34.69 10.17 -3.75
C GLN A 6 -33.19 10.37 -3.44
N TRP A 7 -32.82 10.49 -2.17
CA TRP A 7 -31.42 10.55 -1.76
C TRP A 7 -30.63 9.30 -2.16
N TYR A 8 -31.22 8.11 -1.97
CA TYR A 8 -30.61 6.86 -2.42
C TYR A 8 -30.35 6.86 -3.94
N ARG A 9 -31.31 7.34 -4.75
CA ARG A 9 -31.15 7.46 -6.21
C ARG A 9 -30.01 8.42 -6.56
N ILE A 10 -30.01 9.63 -6.00
CA ILE A 10 -28.96 10.63 -6.24
C ILE A 10 -27.58 10.08 -5.91
N LEU A 11 -27.40 9.48 -4.72
CA LEU A 11 -26.11 8.90 -4.31
C LEU A 11 -25.69 7.73 -5.21
N SER A 12 -26.64 6.92 -5.65
CA SER A 12 -26.39 5.82 -6.58
C SER A 12 -25.94 6.33 -7.95
N ASP A 13 -26.56 7.39 -8.46
CA ASP A 13 -26.24 7.99 -9.75
C ASP A 13 -24.87 8.68 -9.71
N VAL A 14 -24.56 9.41 -8.63
CA VAL A 14 -23.22 9.97 -8.41
C VAL A 14 -22.16 8.87 -8.36
N ARG A 15 -22.43 7.75 -7.66
CA ARG A 15 -21.50 6.61 -7.60
C ARG A 15 -21.28 5.99 -8.98
N LYS A 16 -22.35 5.77 -9.75
CA LYS A 16 -22.27 5.23 -11.12
C LYS A 16 -21.47 6.16 -12.03
N TRP A 17 -21.77 7.46 -11.97
CA TRP A 17 -21.05 8.48 -12.75
C TRP A 17 -19.56 8.46 -12.40
N ARG A 18 -19.19 8.56 -11.12
CA ARG A 18 -17.78 8.50 -10.69
C ARG A 18 -17.07 7.22 -11.13
N LEU A 19 -17.72 6.06 -11.05
CA LEU A 19 -17.14 4.79 -11.51
C LEU A 19 -16.95 4.78 -13.02
N SER A 20 -17.96 5.21 -13.77
CA SER A 20 -17.92 5.31 -15.23
C SER A 20 -16.80 6.24 -15.69
N THR A 21 -16.74 7.45 -15.12
CA THR A 21 -15.71 8.45 -15.41
C THR A 21 -14.30 7.98 -15.04
N PHE A 22 -14.17 7.23 -13.95
CA PHE A 22 -12.90 6.64 -13.57
C PHE A 22 -12.47 5.56 -14.57
N TYR A 23 -13.37 4.65 -14.96
CA TYR A 23 -13.03 3.62 -15.93
C TYR A 23 -12.78 4.17 -17.34
N SER A 24 -13.54 5.17 -17.78
CA SER A 24 -13.34 5.81 -19.08
C SER A 24 -11.98 6.52 -19.15
N SER A 25 -11.49 7.05 -18.03
CA SER A 25 -10.16 7.66 -18.01
C SER A 25 -9.04 6.69 -18.43
N PHE A 26 -9.23 5.37 -18.32
CA PHE A 26 -8.29 4.37 -18.83
C PHE A 26 -8.57 3.94 -20.27
N SER A 27 -9.80 4.13 -20.78
CA SER A 27 -10.13 3.92 -22.20
C SER A 27 -9.64 5.05 -23.09
N ASP A 28 -9.50 6.26 -22.55
CA ASP A 28 -9.02 7.43 -23.27
C ASP A 28 -7.52 7.32 -23.60
N SER A 29 -7.10 8.08 -24.60
CA SER A 29 -5.70 8.15 -25.05
C SER A 29 -5.34 9.62 -25.29
N PRO A 30 -4.51 10.25 -24.42
CA PRO A 30 -3.93 9.70 -23.20
C PRO A 30 -4.92 9.57 -22.02
N PRO A 31 -4.69 8.63 -21.09
CA PRO A 31 -5.45 8.60 -19.85
C PRO A 31 -5.17 9.85 -18.99
N HIS A 32 -6.24 10.49 -18.50
CA HIS A 32 -6.16 11.68 -17.67
C HIS A 32 -6.34 11.31 -16.19
N ILE A 33 -5.21 11.14 -15.50
CA ILE A 33 -5.17 10.84 -14.06
C ILE A 33 -4.54 11.98 -13.27
N HIS A 34 -4.91 12.08 -12.00
CA HIS A 34 -4.39 13.05 -11.06
C HIS A 34 -3.83 12.35 -9.82
N TRP A 35 -2.58 12.67 -9.46
CA TRP A 35 -1.92 12.20 -8.24
C TRP A 35 -2.26 13.08 -7.05
N ARG A 36 -2.64 12.47 -5.93
CA ARG A 36 -2.74 13.13 -4.63
C ARG A 36 -1.87 12.37 -3.64
N ILE A 37 -0.74 12.97 -3.28
CA ILE A 37 0.14 12.45 -2.24
C ILE A 37 -0.42 12.91 -0.90
N TYR A 38 -0.72 11.96 -0.03
CA TYR A 38 -1.28 12.23 1.28
C TYR A 38 -0.23 11.92 2.35
N ASP A 39 0.27 12.99 2.96
CA ASP A 39 1.05 12.91 4.18
C ASP A 39 0.08 12.80 5.35
N THR A 40 0.06 11.65 6.00
CA THR A 40 -0.79 11.41 7.17
C THR A 40 -0.30 12.28 8.34
N PRO A 41 -1.20 12.84 9.17
CA PRO A 41 -0.80 13.72 10.27
C PRO A 41 0.09 12.98 11.29
N LEU A 42 1.18 13.65 11.71
CA LEU A 42 2.39 13.14 12.40
C LEU A 42 2.21 12.16 13.59
N ARG A 43 1.01 11.90 14.10
CA ARG A 43 0.81 11.15 15.35
C ARG A 43 0.50 9.66 15.20
N LEU A 44 0.10 9.17 14.02
CA LEU A 44 -0.27 7.74 13.82
C LEU A 44 0.14 7.18 12.45
N ASN A 45 1.32 7.57 11.94
CA ASN A 45 1.75 7.11 10.63
C ASN A 45 2.37 5.71 10.70
N ILE A 46 1.90 4.85 9.82
CA ILE A 46 2.53 3.57 9.55
C ILE A 46 3.98 3.78 9.08
N THR A 47 4.91 2.96 9.58
CA THR A 47 6.33 3.08 9.19
C THR A 47 6.52 2.83 7.68
N PRO A 48 7.38 3.62 6.99
CA PRO A 48 7.93 3.30 5.67
C PRO A 48 8.30 1.82 5.50
N ARG A 49 7.79 1.15 4.46
CA ARG A 49 7.97 -0.30 4.27
C ARG A 49 7.78 -0.78 2.83
N PHE A 50 8.32 -1.94 2.51
CA PHE A 50 8.14 -2.64 1.22
C PHE A 50 7.91 -4.15 1.45
N ASN A 51 7.40 -4.87 0.44
CA ASN A 51 7.06 -6.30 0.55
C ASN A 51 6.11 -6.62 1.72
N HIS A 52 5.26 -5.67 2.11
CA HIS A 52 4.20 -5.89 3.09
C HIS A 52 3.03 -6.62 2.44
N ALA A 53 2.26 -7.35 3.23
CA ALA A 53 1.06 -8.03 2.75
C ALA A 53 -0.13 -7.05 2.85
N VAL A 54 -0.96 -6.96 1.80
CA VAL A 54 -2.13 -6.06 1.76
C VAL A 54 -3.37 -6.81 1.35
N CYS A 55 -4.48 -6.46 1.99
CA CYS A 55 -5.81 -6.93 1.64
C CYS A 55 -6.83 -5.77 1.66
N TYR A 56 -7.79 -5.78 0.74
CA TYR A 56 -8.86 -4.78 0.63
C TYR A 56 -10.20 -5.41 1.00
N VAL A 57 -10.91 -4.79 1.94
CA VAL A 57 -12.09 -5.36 2.62
C VAL A 57 -13.26 -4.39 2.59
N ASP A 58 -14.45 -4.90 2.28
CA ASP A 58 -15.76 -4.22 2.26
C ASP A 58 -15.88 -2.96 1.40
N SER A 59 -14.85 -2.60 0.65
CA SER A 59 -14.71 -1.29 0.04
C SER A 59 -14.47 -0.10 0.98
N TYR A 60 -14.07 -0.34 2.22
CA TYR A 60 -13.81 0.70 3.22
C TYR A 60 -12.37 0.65 3.74
N TYR A 61 -11.79 -0.55 3.81
CA TYR A 61 -10.60 -0.77 4.59
C TYR A 61 -9.50 -1.43 3.77
N MET A 62 -8.28 -0.89 3.90
CA MET A 62 -7.06 -1.56 3.45
C MET A 62 -6.32 -2.06 4.69
N TYR A 63 -6.17 -3.38 4.80
CA TYR A 63 -5.40 -4.01 5.87
C TYR A 63 -3.98 -4.25 5.39
N VAL A 64 -3.01 -3.96 6.26
CA VAL A 64 -1.57 -4.12 6.01
C VAL A 64 -0.95 -4.94 7.12
N PHE A 65 -0.23 -6.01 6.76
CA PHE A 65 0.56 -6.80 7.70
C PHE A 65 2.04 -6.81 7.33
N GLY A 66 2.89 -6.53 8.33
CA GLY A 66 4.33 -6.75 8.26
C GLY A 66 5.03 -5.97 7.15
N GLY A 67 5.89 -6.67 6.41
CA GLY A 67 6.81 -6.11 5.42
C GLY A 67 8.19 -5.79 6.00
N ASN A 68 9.04 -5.15 5.20
CA ASN A 68 10.38 -4.79 5.59
C ASN A 68 10.50 -3.28 5.77
N ARG A 69 11.02 -2.87 6.94
CA ARG A 69 11.44 -1.48 7.18
C ARG A 69 12.75 -1.19 6.49
N ASP A 70 13.65 -2.16 6.41
CA ASP A 70 14.91 -2.08 5.69
C ASP A 70 15.35 -3.50 5.34
N ILE A 71 16.55 -3.65 4.77
CA ILE A 71 17.08 -4.95 4.34
C ILE A 71 17.32 -5.95 5.49
N LEU A 72 17.37 -5.50 6.75
CA LEU A 72 17.65 -6.34 7.93
C LEU A 72 16.42 -6.49 8.84
N THR A 73 15.44 -5.58 8.75
CA THR A 73 14.32 -5.51 9.69
C THR A 73 13.00 -5.89 9.04
N THR A 74 12.49 -7.08 9.37
CA THR A 74 11.13 -7.53 9.04
C THR A 74 10.17 -7.17 10.17
N LEU A 75 8.97 -6.72 9.83
CA LEU A 75 7.92 -6.27 10.75
C LEU A 75 6.82 -7.34 10.89
N ASN A 76 6.11 -7.31 12.02
CA ASN A 76 4.87 -8.08 12.26
C ASN A 76 3.70 -7.18 12.67
N ASP A 77 3.81 -5.86 12.54
CA ASP A 77 2.72 -4.96 12.92
C ASP A 77 1.53 -5.08 11.95
N PHE A 78 0.32 -4.89 12.50
CA PHE A 78 -0.94 -5.01 11.79
C PHE A 78 -1.70 -3.69 11.83
N TRP A 79 -2.06 -3.20 10.65
CA TRP A 79 -2.66 -1.88 10.46
C TRP A 79 -3.87 -1.98 9.55
N ARG A 80 -4.79 -1.03 9.74
CA ARG A 80 -5.91 -0.78 8.85
C ARG A 80 -5.90 0.68 8.45
N PHE A 81 -6.12 0.94 7.18
CA PHE A 81 -6.39 2.27 6.65
C PHE A 81 -7.87 2.37 6.32
N ASP A 82 -8.54 3.35 6.94
CA ASP A 82 -9.89 3.71 6.57
C ASP A 82 -9.85 4.69 5.39
N ILE A 83 -10.38 4.24 4.26
CA ILE A 83 -10.36 4.98 3.00
C ILE A 83 -11.29 6.19 3.04
N SER A 84 -12.33 6.15 3.87
CA SER A 84 -13.27 7.26 4.01
C SER A 84 -12.71 8.39 4.86
N THR A 85 -12.10 8.06 6.00
CA THR A 85 -11.52 9.05 6.92
C THR A 85 -10.08 9.41 6.57
N ARG A 86 -9.44 8.62 5.71
CA ARG A 86 -8.01 8.71 5.33
C ARG A 86 -7.08 8.56 6.53
N MET A 87 -7.47 7.75 7.50
CA MET A 87 -6.71 7.55 8.74
C MET A 87 -6.19 6.12 8.86
N TRP A 88 -4.95 6.01 9.34
CA TRP A 88 -4.40 4.74 9.80
C TRP A 88 -4.83 4.44 11.22
N GLU A 89 -5.08 3.17 11.48
CA GLU A 89 -5.35 2.60 12.78
C GLU A 89 -4.46 1.38 12.98
N ARG A 90 -3.73 1.34 14.10
CA ARG A 90 -2.98 0.14 14.47
C ARG A 90 -3.93 -0.83 15.15
N ILE A 91 -4.03 -2.03 14.61
CA ILE A 91 -4.88 -3.07 15.18
C ILE A 91 -4.07 -3.83 16.24
N LEU A 92 -4.58 -3.84 17.46
CA LEU A 92 -4.06 -4.65 18.56
C LEU A 92 -4.93 -5.90 18.68
N ALA A 93 -4.55 -6.92 17.92
CA ALA A 93 -5.26 -8.19 17.86
C ALA A 93 -4.73 -9.18 18.91
N THR A 94 -5.61 -10.07 19.38
CA THR A 94 -5.26 -11.15 20.31
C THR A 94 -5.01 -12.48 19.57
N GLY A 95 -4.73 -13.56 20.30
CA GLY A 95 -4.62 -14.92 19.75
C GLY A 95 -3.23 -15.29 19.23
N THR A 96 -3.17 -16.25 18.30
CA THR A 96 -1.92 -16.79 17.73
C THR A 96 -1.38 -15.84 16.66
N TYR A 97 -0.74 -14.78 17.12
CA TYR A 97 -0.28 -13.68 16.28
C TYR A 97 0.87 -14.11 15.33
N PRO A 98 0.86 -13.74 14.03
CA PRO A 98 1.89 -14.17 13.10
C PRO A 98 3.28 -13.59 13.42
N PRO A 99 4.37 -14.34 13.19
CA PRO A 99 5.72 -13.80 13.32
C PRO A 99 6.00 -12.71 12.27
N PRO A 100 7.11 -11.96 12.39
CA PRO A 100 7.51 -11.00 11.36
C PRO A 100 7.61 -11.65 9.99
N LYS A 101 6.90 -11.11 9.01
CA LYS A 101 6.86 -11.66 7.65
C LYS A 101 6.85 -10.54 6.61
N SER A 102 7.58 -10.77 5.53
CA SER A 102 7.53 -9.99 4.30
C SER A 102 7.32 -10.93 3.11
N ALA A 103 6.86 -10.39 1.99
CA ALA A 103 6.59 -11.14 0.76
C ALA A 103 5.63 -12.35 0.98
N ALA A 104 4.71 -12.20 1.92
CA ALA A 104 3.56 -13.08 2.15
C ALA A 104 2.37 -12.60 1.29
N THR A 105 1.38 -13.46 1.10
CA THR A 105 0.09 -13.06 0.51
C THR A 105 -0.96 -12.86 1.58
N PHE A 106 -1.88 -11.92 1.35
CA PHE A 106 -2.95 -11.60 2.29
C PHE A 106 -4.26 -11.38 1.54
N ILE A 107 -5.24 -12.24 1.79
CA ILE A 107 -6.51 -12.24 1.06
C ILE A 107 -7.69 -12.23 2.04
N GLU A 108 -8.84 -11.77 1.57
CA GLU A 108 -10.09 -11.81 2.32
C GLU A 108 -11.00 -12.89 1.72
N PHE A 109 -11.66 -13.62 2.60
CA PHE A 109 -12.76 -14.50 2.26
C PHE A 109 -13.71 -14.63 3.45
N GLU A 110 -14.98 -14.30 3.23
CA GLU A 110 -16.06 -14.44 4.22
C GLU A 110 -15.71 -13.85 5.60
N GLN A 111 -15.35 -12.55 5.63
CA GLN A 111 -15.02 -11.81 6.86
C GLN A 111 -13.78 -12.31 7.61
N GLN A 112 -12.95 -13.10 6.94
CA GLN A 112 -11.68 -13.60 7.48
C GLN A 112 -10.53 -13.20 6.56
N LEU A 113 -9.40 -12.82 7.17
CA LEU A 113 -8.21 -12.45 6.42
C LEU A 113 -7.16 -13.55 6.55
N TYR A 114 -6.72 -14.10 5.42
CA TYR A 114 -5.81 -15.23 5.33
C TYR A 114 -4.42 -14.73 4.94
N LEU A 115 -3.47 -14.81 5.87
CA LEU A 115 -2.07 -14.47 5.67
C LEU A 115 -1.26 -15.74 5.47
N TYR A 116 -0.68 -15.90 4.28
CA TYR A 116 0.01 -17.13 3.90
C TYR A 116 1.46 -16.90 3.50
N GLY A 117 2.32 -17.77 4.02
CA GLY A 117 3.74 -17.84 3.70
C GLY A 117 4.56 -16.62 4.12
N GLY A 118 5.48 -16.21 3.24
CA GLY A 118 6.41 -15.11 3.44
C GLY A 118 7.77 -15.54 3.98
N LYS A 119 8.58 -14.54 4.30
CA LYS A 119 9.94 -14.70 4.83
C LYS A 119 10.26 -13.68 5.91
N SER A 120 11.11 -14.08 6.84
CA SER A 120 11.66 -13.25 7.90
C SER A 120 13.19 -13.23 7.85
N MET A 121 13.78 -12.09 8.18
CA MET A 121 15.21 -12.01 8.47
C MET A 121 15.44 -12.40 9.94
N ILE A 122 16.29 -13.40 10.17
CA ILE A 122 16.63 -13.90 11.50
C ILE A 122 18.12 -13.73 11.72
N HIS A 123 18.48 -13.10 12.84
CA HIS A 123 19.85 -13.04 13.31
C HIS A 123 20.20 -14.38 13.93
N VAL A 124 21.13 -15.11 13.30
CA VAL A 124 21.68 -16.36 13.83
C VAL A 124 22.73 -16.03 14.90
N ASP A 125 23.61 -15.06 14.59
CA ASP A 125 24.61 -14.47 15.49
C ASP A 125 24.74 -12.96 15.19
N ASP A 126 25.62 -12.25 15.92
CA ASP A 126 25.90 -10.81 15.74
C ASP A 126 26.28 -10.41 14.30
N VAL A 127 26.77 -11.37 13.49
CA VAL A 127 27.27 -11.14 12.12
C VAL A 127 26.40 -11.81 11.05
N HIS A 128 25.71 -12.90 11.38
CA HIS A 128 25.03 -13.73 10.39
C HIS A 128 23.52 -13.54 10.42
N VAL A 129 22.97 -13.11 9.27
CA VAL A 129 21.52 -13.02 9.06
C VAL A 129 21.11 -14.10 8.07
N ARG A 130 20.13 -14.91 8.46
CA ARG A 130 19.52 -15.93 7.61
C ARG A 130 18.09 -15.55 7.29
N GLN A 131 17.70 -15.79 6.05
CA GLN A 131 16.31 -15.73 5.65
C GLN A 131 15.63 -17.06 6.03
N GLN A 132 14.58 -17.00 6.85
CA GLN A 132 13.66 -18.11 7.09
C GLN A 132 12.41 -17.88 6.26
N GLN A 133 11.91 -18.92 5.61
CA GLN A 133 10.61 -18.87 4.94
C GLN A 133 9.58 -19.54 5.83
N HIS A 134 8.32 -19.19 5.56
CA HIS A 134 7.21 -19.67 6.34
C HIS A 134 6.24 -20.43 5.45
N SER A 135 5.65 -21.48 6.02
CA SER A 135 4.57 -22.24 5.40
C SER A 135 3.23 -22.07 6.12
N GLU A 136 3.22 -21.34 7.24
CA GLU A 136 2.04 -21.24 8.08
C GLU A 136 0.94 -20.38 7.44
N LEU A 137 -0.31 -20.85 7.55
CA LEU A 137 -1.50 -20.08 7.25
C LEU A 137 -2.07 -19.48 8.54
N HIS A 138 -1.97 -18.16 8.68
CA HIS A 138 -2.59 -17.44 9.79
C HIS A 138 -3.89 -16.81 9.33
N ILE A 139 -4.93 -16.89 10.15
CA ILE A 139 -6.23 -16.33 9.83
C ILE A 139 -6.60 -15.31 10.90
N TYR A 140 -7.02 -14.12 10.47
CA TYR A 140 -7.55 -13.07 11.31
C TYR A 140 -9.06 -13.01 11.18
N SER A 141 -9.77 -13.12 12.31
CA SER A 141 -11.21 -12.91 12.37
C SER A 141 -11.50 -11.41 12.56
N LEU A 142 -12.20 -10.82 11.59
CA LEU A 142 -12.63 -9.41 11.66
C LEU A 142 -13.53 -9.17 12.89
N ASP A 143 -14.49 -10.06 13.11
CA ASP A 143 -15.49 -9.91 14.18
C ASP A 143 -14.89 -10.07 15.58
N ARG A 144 -13.93 -10.99 15.73
CA ARG A 144 -13.34 -11.30 17.05
C ARG A 144 -12.07 -10.50 17.36
N ASN A 145 -11.51 -9.79 16.38
CA ASN A 145 -10.22 -9.13 16.48
C ASN A 145 -9.13 -10.08 17.06
N CYS A 146 -9.03 -11.27 16.50
CA CYS A 146 -8.06 -12.27 16.93
C CYS A 146 -7.47 -13.04 15.76
N TRP A 147 -6.19 -13.42 15.91
CA TRP A 147 -5.48 -14.32 15.02
C TRP A 147 -5.56 -15.75 15.52
N TYR A 148 -5.57 -16.69 14.59
CA TYR A 148 -5.34 -18.10 14.86
C TYR A 148 -4.48 -18.73 13.78
N LEU A 149 -3.68 -19.71 14.18
CA LEU A 149 -2.91 -20.53 13.27
C LEU A 149 -3.80 -21.65 12.76
N GLN A 150 -3.95 -21.74 11.44
CA GLN A 150 -4.73 -22.79 10.82
C GLN A 150 -3.87 -24.04 10.66
N SER A 151 -4.23 -25.11 11.38
CA SER A 151 -3.69 -26.44 11.11
C SER A 151 -4.26 -26.92 9.77
N SER A 152 -3.40 -27.01 8.76
CA SER A 152 -3.76 -27.52 7.44
C SER A 152 -2.87 -28.71 7.10
N ILE A 153 -3.44 -29.70 6.41
CA ILE A 153 -2.69 -30.83 5.87
C ILE A 153 -2.18 -30.50 4.46
N ASN A 154 -1.07 -31.14 4.06
CA ASN A 154 -0.47 -31.06 2.73
C ASN A 154 -0.04 -29.66 2.28
N ASP A 155 0.42 -28.82 3.20
CA ASP A 155 0.92 -27.49 2.85
C ASP A 155 2.12 -27.57 1.89
N PRO A 156 2.29 -26.59 0.98
CA PRO A 156 3.36 -26.61 -0.02
C PRO A 156 4.76 -26.29 0.54
N GLY A 157 4.90 -26.15 1.87
CA GLY A 157 6.14 -25.80 2.53
C GLY A 157 6.46 -24.30 2.49
N GLY A 158 7.65 -23.94 2.98
CA GLY A 158 8.08 -22.56 3.12
C GLY A 158 8.14 -21.82 1.78
N ILE A 159 7.40 -20.72 1.64
CA ILE A 159 7.21 -20.03 0.36
C ILE A 159 7.17 -18.51 0.53
N ALA A 160 7.84 -17.76 -0.35
CA ALA A 160 7.84 -16.29 -0.33
C ALA A 160 7.75 -15.72 -1.75
N ASP A 161 7.35 -14.45 -1.91
CA ASP A 161 7.21 -13.78 -3.21
C ASP A 161 6.27 -14.53 -4.17
N HIS A 162 5.35 -15.34 -3.62
CA HIS A 162 4.27 -15.99 -4.36
C HIS A 162 3.09 -15.03 -4.52
N SER A 163 2.14 -15.42 -5.38
CA SER A 163 0.91 -14.68 -5.58
C SER A 163 -0.28 -15.53 -5.15
N ALA A 164 -1.35 -14.88 -4.68
CA ALA A 164 -2.56 -15.58 -4.30
C ALA A 164 -3.81 -14.74 -4.59
N SER A 165 -4.93 -15.42 -4.86
CA SER A 165 -6.24 -14.83 -5.03
C SER A 165 -7.34 -15.85 -4.75
N VAL A 166 -8.55 -15.38 -4.45
CA VAL A 166 -9.72 -16.23 -4.28
C VAL A 166 -10.30 -16.59 -5.65
N LEU A 167 -10.52 -17.87 -5.91
CA LEU A 167 -11.21 -18.40 -7.08
C LEU A 167 -12.11 -19.55 -6.62
N ASN A 168 -13.39 -19.54 -7.00
CA ASN A 168 -14.33 -20.63 -6.71
C ASN A 168 -14.32 -21.09 -5.22
N ARG A 169 -14.38 -20.14 -4.27
CA ARG A 169 -14.32 -20.42 -2.82
C ARG A 169 -13.05 -21.19 -2.36
N SER A 170 -11.96 -21.03 -3.10
CA SER A 170 -10.65 -21.50 -2.70
C SER A 170 -9.62 -20.39 -2.83
N MET A 171 -8.58 -20.45 -2.02
CA MET A 171 -7.37 -19.66 -2.20
C MET A 171 -6.46 -20.39 -3.19
N ILE A 172 -6.16 -19.74 -4.31
CA ILE A 172 -5.23 -20.26 -5.31
C ILE A 172 -3.89 -19.57 -5.13
N VAL A 173 -2.83 -20.35 -4.90
CA VAL A 173 -1.44 -19.88 -4.74
C VAL A 173 -0.62 -20.32 -5.93
N PHE A 174 0.12 -19.39 -6.53
CA PHE A 174 1.00 -19.66 -7.66
C PHE A 174 2.42 -19.12 -7.45
N GLY A 175 3.40 -19.88 -7.94
CA GLY A 175 4.78 -19.44 -8.10
C GLY A 175 5.52 -19.21 -6.80
N GLY A 176 6.39 -18.20 -6.75
CA GLY A 176 7.19 -17.83 -5.58
C GLY A 176 8.49 -18.61 -5.43
N LEU A 177 9.30 -18.23 -4.44
CA LEU A 177 10.53 -18.91 -4.04
C LEU A 177 10.20 -19.97 -2.99
N LEU A 178 10.55 -21.22 -3.24
CA LEU A 178 10.36 -22.31 -2.28
C LEU A 178 11.63 -22.56 -1.47
N GLU A 179 11.48 -22.74 -0.16
CA GLU A 179 12.60 -22.98 0.76
C GLU A 179 13.28 -24.32 0.51
N SER A 180 12.47 -25.37 0.36
CA SER A 180 12.92 -26.75 0.18
C SER A 180 13.84 -26.91 -1.03
N ARG A 181 13.63 -26.11 -2.09
CA ARG A 181 14.35 -26.21 -3.35
C ARG A 181 15.30 -25.03 -3.62
N ARG A 182 15.22 -23.96 -2.82
CA ARG A 182 15.88 -22.65 -3.09
C ARG A 182 15.70 -22.20 -4.55
N GLN A 183 14.56 -22.54 -5.13
CA GLN A 183 14.24 -22.32 -6.53
C GLN A 183 12.85 -21.71 -6.64
N LYS A 184 12.66 -20.98 -7.72
CA LYS A 184 11.33 -20.46 -8.08
C LYS A 184 10.42 -21.64 -8.40
N SER A 185 9.14 -21.47 -8.15
CA SER A 185 8.10 -22.43 -8.47
C SER A 185 7.26 -21.94 -9.64
N ASN A 186 6.65 -22.89 -10.35
CA ASN A 186 5.50 -22.68 -11.23
C ASN A 186 4.35 -23.63 -10.87
N GLU A 187 4.36 -24.13 -9.64
CA GLU A 187 3.30 -24.98 -9.13
C GLU A 187 2.10 -24.11 -8.71
N LEU A 188 0.92 -24.73 -8.80
CA LEU A 188 -0.35 -24.16 -8.39
C LEU A 188 -0.85 -24.98 -7.21
N TYR A 189 -1.18 -24.30 -6.12
CA TYR A 189 -1.76 -24.91 -4.93
C TYR A 189 -3.12 -24.29 -4.67
N GLU A 190 -4.05 -25.11 -4.21
CA GLU A 190 -5.39 -24.74 -3.85
C GLU A 190 -5.58 -25.02 -2.36
N TYR A 191 -5.94 -24.00 -1.60
CA TYR A 191 -6.46 -24.15 -0.25
C TYR A 191 -7.96 -23.98 -0.27
N LYS A 192 -8.67 -25.05 0.08
CA LYS A 192 -10.12 -25.04 0.13
C LYS A 192 -10.56 -24.54 1.50
N PHE A 193 -11.25 -23.40 1.55
CA PHE A 193 -11.65 -22.78 2.81
C PHE A 193 -12.55 -23.70 3.65
N ASP A 194 -13.47 -24.40 3.00
CA ASP A 194 -14.44 -25.27 3.66
C ASP A 194 -13.78 -26.55 4.22
N GLU A 195 -12.86 -27.16 3.47
CA GLU A 195 -12.15 -28.40 3.86
C GLU A 195 -10.93 -28.15 4.75
N LYS A 196 -10.43 -26.91 4.80
CA LYS A 196 -9.20 -26.49 5.50
C LYS A 196 -7.95 -27.30 5.10
N SER A 197 -7.91 -27.74 3.85
CA SER A 197 -6.87 -28.61 3.31
C SER A 197 -6.20 -27.95 2.10
N TRP A 198 -4.93 -28.26 1.91
CA TRP A 198 -4.20 -27.93 0.69
C TRP A 198 -4.24 -29.09 -0.29
N THR A 199 -4.36 -28.76 -1.57
CA THR A 199 -4.18 -29.68 -2.68
C THR A 199 -3.31 -29.04 -3.73
N LYS A 200 -2.29 -29.78 -4.20
CA LYS A 200 -1.56 -29.38 -5.41
C LYS A 200 -2.48 -29.57 -6.61
N VAL A 201 -2.61 -28.53 -7.43
CA VAL A 201 -3.45 -28.60 -8.63
C VAL A 201 -2.65 -29.21 -9.76
N ASP A 202 -3.10 -30.36 -10.24
CA ASP A 202 -2.56 -30.98 -11.44
C ASP A 202 -3.00 -30.18 -12.67
N VAL A 203 -2.01 -29.65 -13.39
CA VAL A 203 -2.23 -28.82 -14.57
C VAL A 203 -1.88 -29.58 -15.84
N ASN A 204 -2.70 -29.40 -16.86
CA ASN A 204 -2.53 -30.01 -18.16
C ASN A 204 -1.72 -29.11 -19.10
N GLY A 205 -0.88 -29.73 -19.94
CA GLY A 205 -0.18 -29.03 -21.03
C GLY A 205 0.94 -28.08 -20.60
N VAL A 206 1.15 -27.04 -21.39
CA VAL A 206 2.23 -26.05 -21.17
C VAL A 206 1.85 -25.14 -20.00
N LYS A 207 2.76 -24.96 -19.05
CA LYS A 207 2.61 -24.04 -17.91
C LYS A 207 3.63 -22.90 -17.96
N PRO A 208 3.38 -21.79 -17.24
CA PRO A 208 4.35 -20.70 -17.14
C PRO A 208 5.65 -21.20 -16.53
N GLU A 209 6.75 -20.54 -16.86
CA GLU A 209 8.04 -20.81 -16.24
C GLU A 209 8.04 -20.44 -14.75
N PRO A 210 8.91 -21.09 -13.96
CA PRO A 210 9.08 -20.76 -12.56
C PRO A 210 9.37 -19.27 -12.34
N ARG A 211 8.56 -18.62 -11.52
CA ARG A 211 8.60 -17.16 -11.32
C ARG A 211 8.24 -16.77 -9.90
N GLN A 212 8.65 -15.57 -9.51
CA GLN A 212 8.32 -14.94 -8.23
C GLN A 212 8.00 -13.45 -8.45
N GLY A 213 7.27 -12.83 -7.52
CA GLY A 213 6.92 -11.41 -7.60
C GLY A 213 6.00 -11.08 -8.76
N GLN A 214 5.25 -12.07 -9.27
CA GLN A 214 4.18 -11.86 -10.25
C GLN A 214 2.93 -11.29 -9.58
N SER A 215 2.13 -10.56 -10.36
CA SER A 215 0.77 -10.20 -9.97
C SER A 215 -0.19 -11.30 -10.35
N GLN A 216 -1.12 -11.62 -9.45
CA GLN A 216 -2.21 -12.55 -9.70
C GLN A 216 -3.53 -11.87 -9.43
N CYS A 217 -4.49 -12.07 -10.31
CA CYS A 217 -5.82 -11.53 -10.15
C CYS A 217 -6.86 -12.52 -10.67
N THR A 218 -7.97 -12.62 -9.95
CA THR A 218 -9.13 -13.37 -10.40
C THR A 218 -9.90 -12.55 -11.42
N TYR A 219 -10.07 -13.10 -12.63
CA TYR A 219 -10.81 -12.46 -13.71
C TYR A 219 -12.31 -12.69 -13.52
N ASN A 220 -12.71 -13.95 -13.30
CA ASN A 220 -14.06 -14.39 -12.95
C ASN A 220 -13.95 -15.69 -12.12
N ASN A 221 -15.04 -16.42 -11.93
CA ASN A 221 -15.05 -17.64 -11.12
C ASN A 221 -14.29 -18.84 -11.72
N ASP A 222 -13.81 -18.73 -12.96
CA ASP A 222 -13.10 -19.82 -13.65
C ASP A 222 -11.68 -19.45 -14.09
N TYR A 223 -11.33 -18.16 -14.14
CA TYR A 223 -10.04 -17.71 -14.65
C TYR A 223 -9.23 -16.90 -13.64
N ILE A 224 -7.95 -17.23 -13.51
CA ILE A 224 -6.94 -16.35 -12.93
C ILE A 224 -5.97 -15.86 -14.00
N LEU A 225 -5.53 -14.62 -13.86
CA LEU A 225 -4.54 -13.98 -14.71
C LEU A 225 -3.25 -13.76 -13.91
N ILE A 226 -2.13 -14.22 -14.47
CA ILE A 226 -0.78 -13.96 -13.98
C ILE A 226 -0.12 -12.93 -14.89
N ILE A 227 0.40 -11.86 -14.30
CA ILE A 227 1.10 -10.79 -15.01
C ILE A 227 2.49 -10.59 -14.39
N GLY A 228 3.52 -10.69 -15.23
CA GLY A 228 4.90 -10.37 -14.88
C GLY A 228 5.59 -11.45 -14.05
N GLY A 229 6.37 -10.98 -13.08
CA GLY A 229 7.25 -11.79 -12.25
C GLY A 229 8.66 -11.94 -12.80
N CYS A 230 9.59 -12.33 -11.93
CA CYS A 230 10.99 -12.57 -12.26
C CYS A 230 11.20 -14.05 -12.57
N ILE A 231 11.46 -14.40 -13.84
CA ILE A 231 11.75 -15.79 -14.27
C ILE A 231 13.24 -16.13 -14.05
N GLY A 232 14.16 -15.17 -14.22
CA GLY A 232 15.61 -15.37 -14.04
C GLY A 232 16.39 -14.50 -15.01
N VAL A 233 17.66 -14.84 -15.27
CA VAL A 233 18.47 -14.20 -16.32
C VAL A 233 18.00 -14.74 -17.67
N VAL A 234 16.86 -14.25 -18.14
CA VAL A 234 16.40 -14.47 -19.51
C VAL A 234 16.62 -13.17 -20.26
N ASN A 235 17.00 -13.26 -21.54
CA ASN A 235 17.27 -12.11 -22.41
C ASN A 235 16.21 -11.00 -22.22
N PRO A 236 16.61 -9.72 -22.09
CA PRO A 236 15.71 -8.59 -21.85
C PRO A 236 14.51 -8.50 -22.82
N SER A 237 14.68 -9.00 -24.04
CA SER A 237 13.65 -9.05 -25.10
C SER A 237 12.55 -10.09 -24.90
N SER A 238 12.76 -11.10 -24.04
CA SER A 238 11.81 -12.22 -23.84
C SER A 238 10.84 -12.04 -22.66
N SER A 239 11.15 -11.13 -21.74
CA SER A 239 10.43 -10.99 -20.46
C SER A 239 8.99 -10.47 -20.61
N PRO A 240 8.68 -9.42 -21.41
CA PRO A 240 7.33 -8.88 -21.49
C PRO A 240 6.35 -9.72 -22.30
N ALA A 241 6.80 -10.35 -23.39
CA ALA A 241 5.95 -11.18 -24.26
C ALA A 241 5.49 -12.49 -23.58
N ARG A 242 6.22 -12.92 -22.54
CA ARG A 242 5.94 -14.14 -21.74
C ARG A 242 5.40 -13.81 -20.35
N ALA A 243 5.07 -12.54 -20.11
CA ALA A 243 4.66 -12.04 -18.81
C ALA A 243 3.21 -12.42 -18.47
N VAL A 244 2.34 -12.61 -19.47
CA VAL A 244 0.90 -12.76 -19.24
C VAL A 244 0.42 -14.18 -19.52
N TRP A 245 -0.17 -14.80 -18.51
CA TRP A 245 -0.71 -16.16 -18.56
C TRP A 245 -2.10 -16.20 -17.95
N LEU A 246 -2.99 -16.97 -18.57
CA LEU A 246 -4.34 -17.20 -18.11
C LEU A 246 -4.48 -18.67 -17.71
N PHE A 247 -4.94 -18.95 -16.51
CA PHE A 247 -5.29 -20.29 -16.07
C PHE A 247 -6.80 -20.45 -16.02
N CYS A 248 -7.31 -21.53 -16.60
CA CYS A 248 -8.71 -21.93 -16.56
C CYS A 248 -8.87 -23.07 -15.55
N TYR A 249 -9.68 -22.86 -14.53
CA TYR A 249 -9.84 -23.77 -13.40
C TYR A 249 -10.63 -25.02 -13.77
N SER A 250 -11.72 -24.88 -14.52
CA SER A 250 -12.59 -25.97 -14.99
C SER A 250 -11.84 -27.04 -15.79
N VAL A 251 -10.92 -26.62 -16.67
CA VAL A 251 -10.10 -27.53 -17.50
C VAL A 251 -8.67 -27.73 -16.97
N ARG A 252 -8.31 -27.04 -15.89
CA ARG A 252 -6.97 -27.04 -15.27
C ARG A 252 -5.83 -26.81 -16.26
N GLN A 253 -6.00 -25.83 -17.15
CA GLN A 253 -5.07 -25.58 -18.24
C GLN A 253 -4.61 -24.12 -18.26
N TRP A 254 -3.32 -23.95 -18.53
CA TRP A 254 -2.72 -22.64 -18.78
C TRP A 254 -2.76 -22.29 -20.27
N THR A 255 -2.97 -21.02 -20.55
CA THR A 255 -2.87 -20.42 -21.89
C THR A 255 -1.95 -19.21 -21.80
N GLN A 256 -0.89 -19.19 -22.59
CA GLN A 256 -0.07 -17.99 -22.74
C GLN A 256 -0.86 -16.95 -23.53
N ILE A 257 -0.98 -15.74 -22.99
CA ILE A 257 -1.68 -14.65 -23.66
C ILE A 257 -0.71 -13.92 -24.58
N ILE A 258 -1.14 -13.63 -25.80
CA ILE A 258 -0.36 -12.87 -26.77
C ILE A 258 -0.40 -11.40 -26.37
N VAL A 259 0.76 -10.86 -25.98
CA VAL A 259 0.90 -9.46 -25.57
C VAL A 259 1.34 -8.61 -26.76
N GLN A 260 0.47 -7.69 -27.18
CA GLN A 260 0.76 -6.72 -28.24
C GLN A 260 1.31 -5.42 -27.65
N ASN A 261 1.92 -4.60 -28.52
CA ASN A 261 2.37 -3.25 -28.18
C ASN A 261 3.41 -3.19 -27.04
N PHE A 262 4.34 -4.15 -27.01
CA PHE A 262 5.34 -4.28 -25.94
C PHE A 262 6.27 -3.06 -25.77
N ASP A 263 6.37 -2.18 -26.77
CA ASP A 263 7.10 -0.92 -26.65
C ASP A 263 6.53 0.00 -25.57
N PHE A 264 5.24 -0.14 -25.26
CA PHE A 264 4.56 0.61 -24.21
C PHE A 264 4.49 -0.12 -22.87
N CYS A 265 5.18 -1.25 -22.69
CA CYS A 265 5.22 -1.91 -21.38
C CYS A 265 6.24 -1.28 -20.43
N PRO A 266 6.09 -1.45 -19.10
CA PRO A 266 7.08 -1.03 -18.11
C PRO A 266 8.49 -1.56 -18.39
N GLU A 267 9.52 -0.84 -17.94
CA GLU A 267 10.92 -1.31 -18.01
C GLU A 267 11.11 -2.63 -17.22
N GLU A 268 10.52 -2.70 -16.03
CA GLU A 268 10.52 -3.87 -15.16
C GLU A 268 9.07 -4.26 -14.88
N ILE A 269 8.75 -5.56 -14.92
CA ILE A 269 7.41 -6.09 -14.56
C ILE A 269 7.53 -7.09 -13.37
N ALA A 270 8.75 -7.29 -12.87
CA ALA A 270 8.99 -8.11 -11.69
C ALA A 270 8.77 -7.28 -10.42
N SER A 271 8.02 -7.84 -9.45
CA SER A 271 7.72 -7.18 -8.17
C SER A 271 7.02 -5.82 -8.31
N ILE A 272 6.33 -5.62 -9.43
CA ILE A 272 5.43 -4.49 -9.63
C ILE A 272 3.99 -5.01 -9.54
N PRO A 273 3.21 -4.54 -8.56
CA PRO A 273 1.82 -4.93 -8.43
C PRO A 273 1.01 -4.39 -9.61
N THR A 274 0.16 -5.25 -10.16
CA THR A 274 -0.82 -4.91 -11.19
C THR A 274 -2.21 -5.05 -10.59
N CYS A 275 -3.01 -4.00 -10.72
CA CYS A 275 -4.40 -4.01 -10.29
C CYS A 275 -5.31 -4.16 -11.50
N ILE A 276 -6.05 -5.27 -11.59
CA ILE A 276 -7.17 -5.39 -12.54
C ILE A 276 -8.32 -4.52 -12.03
N LEU A 277 -8.80 -3.61 -12.86
CA LEU A 277 -9.94 -2.76 -12.52
C LEU A 277 -11.21 -3.61 -12.37
N PRO A 278 -12.17 -3.24 -11.50
CA PRO A 278 -13.37 -4.03 -11.28
C PRO A 278 -14.22 -4.30 -12.53
N ASN A 279 -14.14 -3.44 -13.55
CA ASN A 279 -14.80 -3.67 -14.85
C ASN A 279 -14.13 -4.77 -15.71
N LYS A 280 -12.97 -5.29 -15.26
CA LYS A 280 -12.16 -6.36 -15.90
C LYS A 280 -11.67 -6.05 -17.32
N GLN A 281 -11.83 -4.81 -17.78
CA GLN A 281 -11.39 -4.40 -19.11
C GLN A 281 -9.92 -3.96 -19.12
N TYR A 282 -9.41 -3.47 -18.00
CA TYR A 282 -8.06 -2.93 -17.90
C TYR A 282 -7.33 -3.43 -16.66
N ALA A 283 -6.02 -3.62 -16.83
CA ALA A 283 -5.05 -3.78 -15.74
C ALA A 283 -4.15 -2.55 -15.69
N VAL A 284 -3.87 -2.06 -14.49
CA VAL A 284 -3.05 -0.86 -14.29
C VAL A 284 -1.84 -1.22 -13.42
N THR A 285 -0.68 -0.73 -13.82
CA THR A 285 0.58 -0.88 -13.09
C THR A 285 1.37 0.42 -13.15
N PHE A 286 2.19 0.68 -12.14
CA PHE A 286 3.04 1.86 -12.10
C PHE A 286 4.51 1.44 -12.05
N GLY A 287 5.30 1.96 -12.97
CA GLY A 287 6.70 1.59 -13.09
C GLY A 287 7.56 2.70 -13.65
N ARG A 288 8.82 2.39 -13.91
CA ARG A 288 9.74 3.33 -14.56
C ARG A 288 9.50 3.37 -16.06
N CYS A 289 9.57 4.57 -16.64
CA CYS A 289 9.45 4.74 -18.08
C CYS A 289 10.75 4.33 -18.80
N LYS A 290 10.63 3.52 -19.85
CA LYS A 290 11.76 3.14 -20.74
C LYS A 290 12.30 4.32 -21.56
N ARG A 291 11.45 5.30 -21.87
CA ARG A 291 11.75 6.45 -22.73
C ARG A 291 11.63 7.73 -21.91
N ILE A 292 12.76 8.37 -21.61
CA ILE A 292 12.76 9.72 -21.06
C ILE A 292 12.17 10.64 -22.15
N PRO A 293 11.06 11.37 -21.90
CA PRO A 293 10.55 12.31 -22.88
C PRO A 293 11.60 13.38 -23.16
N SER A 294 11.75 13.82 -24.42
CA SER A 294 12.67 14.92 -24.72
C SER A 294 12.26 16.18 -23.97
N ILE A 295 13.24 17.00 -23.58
CA ILE A 295 13.02 18.25 -22.82
C ILE A 295 11.99 19.16 -23.51
N GLN A 296 12.04 19.26 -24.84
CA GLN A 296 11.07 20.01 -25.65
C GLN A 296 9.64 19.45 -25.56
N THR A 297 9.49 18.13 -25.39
CA THR A 297 8.18 17.50 -25.20
C THR A 297 7.61 17.88 -23.83
N CYS A 298 8.40 17.80 -22.76
CA CYS A 298 7.99 18.23 -21.41
C CYS A 298 7.64 19.73 -21.36
N LEU A 299 8.44 20.60 -21.98
CA LEU A 299 8.22 22.06 -22.00
C LEU A 299 7.01 22.50 -22.82
N LYS A 300 6.66 21.79 -23.89
CA LYS A 300 5.41 22.05 -24.64
C LYS A 300 4.16 21.82 -23.79
N TYR A 301 4.22 20.89 -22.84
CA TYR A 301 3.10 20.56 -21.98
C TYR A 301 3.02 21.42 -20.72
N SER A 302 4.12 22.00 -20.24
CA SER A 302 4.07 23.02 -19.17
C SER A 302 3.47 24.36 -19.62
N GLN A 303 3.33 24.56 -20.94
CA GLN A 303 2.68 25.74 -21.54
C GLN A 303 1.15 25.58 -21.66
N TYR A 304 0.60 24.37 -21.46
CA TYR A 304 -0.84 24.19 -21.25
C TYR A 304 -1.17 24.54 -19.80
N ASP A 305 -1.22 25.83 -19.55
CA ASP A 305 -1.70 26.43 -18.31
C ASP A 305 -3.20 26.12 -18.17
N PHE A 306 -3.60 25.30 -17.20
CA PHE A 306 -5.00 25.21 -16.76
C PHE A 306 -5.32 26.42 -15.86
N SER A 307 -5.16 27.62 -16.40
CA SER A 307 -5.70 28.84 -15.83
C SER A 307 -7.03 29.14 -16.53
N THR A 308 -8.14 28.67 -15.96
CA THR A 308 -9.46 29.36 -15.96
C THR A 308 -10.57 28.49 -15.36
N SER A 309 -10.95 28.81 -14.14
CA SER A 309 -12.35 29.11 -13.79
C SER A 309 -12.34 29.90 -12.48
N ARG A 310 -11.89 31.16 -12.56
CA ARG A 310 -12.38 32.17 -11.62
C ARG A 310 -13.83 32.42 -12.00
N ILE A 311 -14.75 31.77 -11.30
CA ILE A 311 -16.15 32.17 -11.33
C ILE A 311 -16.23 33.47 -10.53
N THR A 312 -16.54 34.55 -11.24
CA THR A 312 -16.99 35.82 -10.67
C THR A 312 -18.24 35.55 -9.83
N VAL A 313 -18.13 35.75 -8.52
CA VAL A 313 -19.30 35.90 -7.67
C VAL A 313 -19.85 37.30 -7.96
N GLU A 314 -20.84 37.37 -8.83
CA GLU A 314 -21.70 38.55 -8.90
C GLU A 314 -22.46 38.63 -7.57
N GLN A 315 -22.29 39.75 -6.87
CA GLN A 315 -23.05 40.08 -5.67
C GLN A 315 -24.49 40.36 -6.09
N GLU A 316 -25.39 39.40 -5.88
CA GLU A 316 -26.81 39.70 -5.81
C GLU A 316 -27.15 40.19 -4.39
N GLU A 317 -27.68 41.41 -4.33
CA GLU A 317 -28.26 42.02 -3.14
C GLU A 317 -29.49 41.22 -2.68
N HIS A 318 -29.53 40.84 -1.39
CA HIS A 318 -30.74 40.35 -0.74
C HIS A 318 -31.42 41.46 0.07
N PRO A 319 -32.74 41.67 -0.08
CA PRO A 319 -33.50 42.48 0.85
C PRO A 319 -34.00 41.65 2.04
N HIS A 320 -33.63 42.14 3.23
CA HIS A 320 -34.39 42.20 4.49
C HIS A 320 -35.24 41.02 5.02
N SER A 321 -34.78 40.54 6.18
CA SER A 321 -35.53 40.24 7.43
C SER A 321 -36.63 39.17 7.47
N LEU A 322 -36.51 38.24 8.44
CA LEU A 322 -37.42 38.09 9.62
C LEU A 322 -36.82 36.98 10.52
N VAL A 323 -36.19 37.35 11.64
CA VAL A 323 -36.67 37.25 13.04
C VAL A 323 -36.49 35.86 13.70
N ARG A 324 -35.67 35.88 14.76
CA ARG A 324 -35.41 34.85 15.77
C ARG A 324 -36.68 34.42 16.50
N LEU A 325 -36.77 33.14 16.87
CA LEU A 325 -37.36 32.73 18.15
C LEU A 325 -36.65 31.48 18.72
N ILE A 326 -36.14 31.63 19.94
CA ILE A 326 -35.74 30.58 20.89
C ILE A 326 -36.98 30.18 21.67
N PRO A 327 -37.11 28.93 22.15
CA PRO A 327 -37.51 28.78 23.55
C PRO A 327 -36.72 27.72 24.34
N SER A 328 -36.61 28.04 25.63
CA SER A 328 -36.01 27.33 26.75
C SER A 328 -37.01 26.44 27.50
N SER A 329 -36.48 25.33 28.06
CA SER A 329 -36.78 24.65 29.34
C SER A 329 -38.21 24.52 29.92
N SER A 330 -38.57 23.29 30.28
CA SER A 330 -39.23 22.85 31.55
C SER A 330 -39.09 21.31 31.60
N SER A 331 -38.36 20.73 32.57
CA SER A 331 -38.78 20.28 33.91
C SER A 331 -39.98 19.34 33.92
N ASP A 332 -39.73 18.06 34.25
CA ASP A 332 -40.60 17.30 35.16
C ASP A 332 -39.81 16.15 35.80
N GLU A 333 -39.90 16.11 37.13
CA GLU A 333 -39.40 15.09 38.04
C GLU A 333 -40.35 13.88 38.08
N CYS A 334 -39.83 12.69 38.40
CA CYS A 334 -40.51 11.81 39.35
C CYS A 334 -39.51 10.84 40.00
N SER A 335 -39.55 10.81 41.33
CA SER A 335 -38.78 9.98 42.25
C SER A 335 -39.71 8.97 42.95
N SER A 336 -39.13 7.84 43.39
CA SER A 336 -39.40 7.03 44.60
C SER A 336 -38.89 5.60 44.34
N ALA A 337 -37.85 5.12 45.03
CA ALA A 337 -37.66 4.77 46.44
C ALA A 337 -38.00 3.30 46.74
N GLY A 338 -37.09 2.62 47.43
CA GLY A 338 -37.22 1.23 47.88
C GLY A 338 -35.87 0.62 48.26
N GLU A 339 -35.38 0.97 49.44
CA GLU A 339 -34.19 0.42 50.12
C GLU A 339 -34.39 -1.05 50.55
N GLU A 340 -33.30 -1.82 50.68
CA GLU A 340 -32.99 -2.56 51.91
C GLU A 340 -31.55 -3.08 51.94
N GLN A 341 -30.85 -2.80 53.04
CA GLN A 341 -29.53 -3.31 53.44
C GLN A 341 -29.70 -4.55 54.34
N GLN A 342 -28.72 -5.46 54.35
CA GLN A 342 -28.12 -6.08 55.56
C GLN A 342 -26.94 -7.02 55.20
N ASN A 343 -25.73 -6.70 55.69
CA ASN A 343 -24.95 -7.39 56.75
C ASN A 343 -24.31 -8.75 56.37
N THR A 344 -23.00 -8.79 56.10
CA THR A 344 -21.87 -9.17 56.99
C THR A 344 -21.81 -10.65 57.41
N THR A 345 -20.73 -11.35 57.01
CA THR A 345 -19.92 -12.20 57.92
C THR A 345 -18.57 -12.57 57.29
N THR A 346 -17.54 -12.37 58.10
CA THR A 346 -16.14 -12.82 58.00
C THR A 346 -15.95 -14.33 58.16
N SER A 347 -14.94 -14.92 57.50
CA SER A 347 -14.11 -15.96 58.12
C SER A 347 -12.71 -16.06 57.47
N THR A 348 -11.74 -16.31 58.35
CA THR A 348 -10.29 -16.29 58.19
C THR A 348 -9.68 -17.68 57.98
N SER A 349 -8.51 -17.74 57.33
CA SER A 349 -7.35 -18.66 57.48
C SER A 349 -6.80 -19.02 56.08
N SER A 350 -5.51 -19.15 55.79
CA SER A 350 -4.28 -19.32 56.58
C SER A 350 -3.06 -18.99 55.69
N ALA A 351 -2.02 -18.43 56.30
CA ALA A 351 -0.77 -18.03 55.68
C ALA A 351 0.15 -19.23 55.32
N CYS A 352 0.92 -19.09 54.23
CA CYS A 352 2.17 -19.82 54.02
C CYS A 352 3.26 -18.84 53.54
N LEU A 353 4.20 -18.57 54.44
CA LEU A 353 5.43 -17.81 54.21
C LEU A 353 6.36 -18.54 53.23
N ARG A 354 6.80 -17.86 52.16
CA ARG A 354 8.05 -18.20 51.46
C ARG A 354 8.93 -16.96 51.33
N GLN A 355 10.20 -17.18 51.66
CA GLN A 355 11.26 -16.20 51.86
C GLN A 355 11.50 -15.30 50.65
N ARG A 356 11.65 -14.00 50.89
CA ARG A 356 12.09 -13.00 49.91
C ARG A 356 13.55 -13.25 49.53
N GLY A 357 13.79 -13.86 48.36
CA GLY A 357 15.09 -13.83 47.70
C GLY A 357 15.38 -12.45 47.12
N LYS A 358 16.57 -11.89 47.42
CA LYS A 358 17.07 -10.65 46.81
C LYS A 358 17.21 -10.83 45.29
N PRO A 359 16.85 -9.83 44.45
CA PRO A 359 17.01 -9.96 43.00
C PRO A 359 18.49 -9.99 42.61
N SER A 360 18.85 -10.98 41.79
CA SER A 360 20.17 -11.14 41.17
C SER A 360 20.50 -9.91 40.31
N ILE A 361 21.52 -9.15 40.71
CA ILE A 361 22.09 -8.07 39.91
C ILE A 361 22.93 -8.72 38.82
N ARG A 362 22.47 -8.65 37.56
CA ARG A 362 23.27 -9.02 36.39
C ARG A 362 24.57 -8.19 36.40
N PHE A 363 25.71 -8.86 36.22
CA PHE A 363 27.08 -8.33 36.35
C PHE A 363 27.42 -7.09 35.49
N ASN A 364 26.52 -6.67 34.59
CA ASN A 364 26.70 -5.55 33.66
C ASN A 364 25.67 -4.40 33.83
N ALA A 365 24.79 -4.44 34.84
CA ALA A 365 23.79 -3.41 35.07
C ALA A 365 24.40 -2.05 35.48
N SER A 366 25.49 -2.05 36.26
CA SER A 366 26.19 -0.81 36.65
C SER A 366 26.88 -0.15 35.44
N LYS A 367 27.55 -0.94 34.59
CA LYS A 367 28.21 -0.45 33.37
C LYS A 367 27.22 0.12 32.35
N ASN A 368 26.03 -0.48 32.20
CA ASN A 368 25.00 0.08 31.33
C ASN A 368 24.39 1.37 31.87
N ARG A 369 24.21 1.45 33.21
CA ARG A 369 23.74 2.68 33.88
C ARG A 369 24.77 3.82 33.76
N GLU A 370 26.06 3.51 33.89
CA GLU A 370 27.15 4.47 33.74
C GLU A 370 27.23 5.03 32.31
N LYS A 371 27.07 4.17 31.29
CA LYS A 371 26.98 4.61 29.89
C LYS A 371 25.78 5.52 29.62
N GLN A 372 24.62 5.24 30.24
CA GLN A 372 23.44 6.10 30.11
C GLN A 372 23.65 7.46 30.77
N LEU A 373 24.27 7.50 31.95
CA LEU A 373 24.60 8.75 32.64
C LEU A 373 25.61 9.61 31.87
N LEU A 374 26.66 9.00 31.32
CA LEU A 374 27.63 9.69 30.45
C LEU A 374 26.99 10.24 29.17
N SER A 375 26.01 9.52 28.59
CA SER A 375 25.28 10.00 27.43
C SER A 375 24.37 11.19 27.75
N LEU A 376 23.75 11.21 28.94
CA LEU A 376 22.93 12.33 29.40
C LEU A 376 23.78 13.57 29.71
N GLN A 377 24.95 13.40 30.34
CA GLN A 377 25.90 14.49 30.58
C GLN A 377 26.35 15.17 29.28
N ARG A 378 26.70 14.39 28.25
CA ARG A 378 27.09 14.95 26.93
C ARG A 378 25.95 15.72 26.26
N MET A 379 24.70 15.30 26.48
CA MET A 379 23.54 15.99 25.94
C MET A 379 23.28 17.30 26.70
N GLU A 380 23.47 17.31 28.01
CA GLU A 380 23.36 18.51 28.83
C GLU A 380 24.44 19.56 28.47
N ASP A 381 25.68 19.13 28.23
CA ASP A 381 26.76 20.01 27.80
C ASP A 381 26.53 20.60 26.40
N ARG A 382 25.92 19.83 25.48
CA ARG A 382 25.45 20.34 24.18
C ARG A 382 24.37 21.40 24.31
N LEU A 383 23.44 21.23 25.24
CA LEU A 383 22.38 22.21 25.48
C LEU A 383 22.91 23.48 26.16
N LYS A 384 23.92 23.35 27.03
CA LYS A 384 24.61 24.50 27.64
C LYS A 384 25.40 25.30 26.60
N THR A 385 26.12 24.64 25.70
CA THR A 385 26.84 25.30 24.59
C THR A 385 25.92 25.99 23.59
N LEU A 386 24.72 25.44 23.34
CA LEU A 386 23.70 26.09 22.51
C LEU A 386 23.04 27.30 23.19
N ARG A 387 23.08 27.39 24.53
CA ARG A 387 22.56 28.55 25.28
C ARG A 387 23.54 29.71 25.39
N THR A 388 24.83 29.49 25.14
CA THR A 388 25.89 30.50 25.32
C THR A 388 26.28 31.25 24.04
N HIS A 389 25.71 30.91 22.87
CA HIS A 389 26.02 31.59 21.60
C HIS A 389 24.74 32.08 20.89
N PRO A 390 24.39 33.37 20.99
CA PRO A 390 23.40 33.98 20.11
C PRO A 390 23.96 34.06 18.68
N TYR A 391 23.15 33.71 17.69
CA TYR A 391 23.45 33.91 16.26
C TYR A 391 23.74 35.40 15.95
N PRO A 392 24.65 35.73 15.02
CA PRO A 392 24.87 37.11 14.59
C PRO A 392 23.70 37.63 13.75
N THR A 393 23.16 38.78 14.13
CA THR A 393 22.12 39.52 13.39
C THR A 393 22.69 40.10 12.09
N THR A 394 22.11 39.72 10.95
CA THR A 394 22.44 40.25 9.63
C THR A 394 21.97 41.70 9.50
N GLN A 395 22.87 42.63 9.18
CA GLN A 395 22.52 44.01 8.82
C GLN A 395 22.04 44.08 7.36
N LEU A 396 20.89 44.71 7.13
CA LEU A 396 20.36 45.07 5.81
C LEU A 396 21.00 46.39 5.33
N PRO A 397 21.48 46.50 4.07
CA PRO A 397 21.83 47.78 3.49
C PRO A 397 20.59 48.47 2.90
N THR A 398 20.48 49.75 3.20
CA THR A 398 19.54 50.73 2.65
C THR A 398 19.84 51.04 1.18
N ASN A 399 18.84 50.99 0.30
CA ASN A 399 18.88 51.71 -0.99
C ASN A 399 17.49 52.20 -1.41
N LYS A 400 17.48 53.41 -1.98
CA LYS A 400 16.36 54.31 -2.34
C LYS A 400 15.36 53.70 -3.34
N PRO A 401 14.11 54.23 -3.41
CA PRO A 401 13.10 53.73 -4.34
C PRO A 401 13.34 54.28 -5.76
N SER A 402 13.52 53.39 -6.72
CA SER A 402 13.33 53.69 -8.14
C SER A 402 12.00 53.11 -8.61
N THR A 403 11.20 53.97 -9.20
CA THR A 403 9.92 53.67 -9.87
C THR A 403 10.10 52.62 -10.97
N VAL A 404 9.54 51.43 -10.77
CA VAL A 404 9.28 50.45 -11.84
C VAL A 404 7.89 49.88 -11.61
N GLU A 405 7.04 50.05 -12.62
CA GLU A 405 5.65 49.57 -12.66
C GLU A 405 5.54 48.05 -12.37
N PRO A 406 4.43 47.59 -11.76
CA PRO A 406 4.27 46.18 -11.46
C PRO A 406 3.96 45.40 -12.75
N ARG A 407 4.99 44.75 -13.31
CA ARG A 407 4.76 43.63 -14.23
C ARG A 407 4.14 42.49 -13.42
N HIS A 408 2.88 42.18 -13.73
CA HIS A 408 2.23 40.94 -13.34
C HIS A 408 3.09 39.74 -13.77
N GLN A 409 3.86 39.17 -12.83
CA GLN A 409 4.44 37.84 -13.01
C GLN A 409 3.33 36.82 -12.81
N GLN A 410 2.79 36.31 -13.92
CA GLN A 410 2.18 34.99 -13.93
C GLN A 410 3.21 34.00 -13.36
N GLN A 411 2.89 33.35 -12.24
CA GLN A 411 3.67 32.23 -11.74
C GLN A 411 3.54 31.07 -12.71
N GLN A 412 4.44 30.98 -13.70
CA GLN A 412 4.67 29.73 -14.42
C GLN A 412 5.22 28.71 -13.42
N GLN A 413 4.45 27.67 -13.11
CA GLN A 413 4.96 26.50 -12.39
C GLN A 413 6.02 25.81 -13.26
N ASN A 414 7.29 26.09 -13.02
CA ASN A 414 8.39 25.35 -13.63
C ASN A 414 8.39 23.92 -13.07
N TYR A 415 7.82 22.97 -13.81
CA TYR A 415 7.92 21.55 -13.49
C TYR A 415 9.37 21.10 -13.53
N ASN A 416 9.87 20.53 -12.44
CA ASN A 416 11.23 20.06 -12.35
C ASN A 416 11.42 18.81 -13.23
N LEU A 417 12.18 18.92 -14.32
CA LEU A 417 12.49 17.82 -15.24
C LEU A 417 13.04 16.59 -14.50
N PHE A 418 13.76 16.78 -13.39
CA PHE A 418 14.28 15.69 -12.56
C PHE A 418 13.16 14.82 -11.95
N GLU A 419 12.03 15.43 -11.59
CA GLU A 419 10.87 14.71 -11.05
C GLU A 419 10.18 13.91 -12.15
N VAL A 420 10.07 14.46 -13.36
CA VAL A 420 9.50 13.76 -14.52
C VAL A 420 10.35 12.55 -14.94
N ILE A 421 11.67 12.64 -14.83
CA ILE A 421 12.57 11.52 -15.18
C ILE A 421 12.51 10.39 -14.16
N ASN A 422 12.25 10.71 -12.88
CA ASN A 422 12.36 9.76 -11.78
C ASN A 422 11.01 9.36 -11.15
N GLY A 423 9.90 9.88 -11.64
CA GLY A 423 8.57 9.58 -11.13
C GLY A 423 8.03 8.23 -11.62
N LEU A 424 7.05 7.69 -10.90
CA LEU A 424 6.25 6.55 -11.34
C LEU A 424 5.37 6.94 -12.52
N GLN A 425 5.45 6.15 -13.60
CA GLN A 425 4.64 6.26 -14.80
C GLN A 425 3.53 5.22 -14.76
N MET A 426 2.31 5.62 -15.13
CA MET A 426 1.21 4.67 -15.30
C MET A 426 1.30 3.92 -16.62
N PHE A 427 1.02 2.63 -16.56
CA PHE A 427 0.89 1.73 -17.72
C PHE A 427 -0.45 1.00 -17.65
N VAL A 428 -1.15 0.95 -18.78
CA VAL A 428 -2.47 0.33 -18.90
C VAL A 428 -2.39 -0.84 -19.87
N LEU A 429 -2.77 -2.02 -19.40
CA LEU A 429 -2.93 -3.24 -20.18
C LEU A 429 -4.41 -3.45 -20.47
N ASP A 430 -4.79 -3.47 -21.75
CA ASP A 430 -6.14 -3.75 -22.21
C ASP A 430 -6.38 -5.26 -22.26
N LEU A 431 -7.37 -5.70 -21.48
CA LEU A 431 -7.73 -7.09 -21.24
C LEU A 431 -9.03 -7.50 -21.95
N ARG A 432 -9.66 -6.63 -22.74
CA ARG A 432 -10.99 -6.90 -23.34
C ARG A 432 -11.02 -8.19 -24.18
N ASN A 433 -9.90 -8.53 -24.82
CA ASN A 433 -9.79 -9.71 -25.69
C ASN A 433 -9.06 -10.89 -25.04
N VAL A 434 -8.79 -10.84 -23.73
CA VAL A 434 -7.99 -11.87 -23.03
C VAL A 434 -8.72 -13.22 -23.00
N ILE A 435 -10.05 -13.20 -22.96
CA ILE A 435 -10.89 -14.40 -22.97
C ILE A 435 -11.24 -14.83 -24.40
N THR A 436 -11.65 -13.91 -25.26
CA THR A 436 -12.13 -14.22 -26.62
C THR A 436 -10.99 -14.64 -27.55
N ASP A 437 -9.95 -13.82 -27.64
CA ASP A 437 -8.91 -13.97 -28.66
C ASP A 437 -7.57 -14.42 -28.07
N ARG A 438 -7.49 -14.56 -26.74
CA ARG A 438 -6.25 -14.83 -26.00
C ARG A 438 -5.17 -13.77 -26.27
N THR A 439 -5.61 -12.53 -26.42
CA THR A 439 -4.73 -11.38 -26.66
C THR A 439 -4.95 -10.28 -25.62
N CYS A 440 -3.90 -9.51 -25.36
CA CYS A 440 -3.98 -8.26 -24.62
C CYS A 440 -2.99 -7.25 -25.20
N GLN A 441 -3.22 -5.96 -25.00
CA GLN A 441 -2.37 -4.91 -25.58
C GLN A 441 -2.00 -3.85 -24.56
N TRP A 442 -0.73 -3.45 -24.53
CA TRP A 442 -0.33 -2.25 -23.79
C TRP A 442 -0.81 -1.00 -24.54
N LYS A 443 -1.44 -0.09 -23.81
CA LYS A 443 -1.89 1.18 -24.37
C LYS A 443 -0.74 2.20 -24.46
N PRO A 444 -0.78 3.11 -25.45
CA PRO A 444 0.17 4.22 -25.53
C PRO A 444 0.26 5.01 -24.22
N ILE A 445 1.49 5.36 -23.85
CA ILE A 445 1.80 6.01 -22.57
C ILE A 445 1.51 7.51 -22.65
N SER A 446 0.83 8.05 -21.65
CA SER A 446 0.74 9.50 -21.42
C SER A 446 1.92 9.98 -20.59
N THR A 447 2.80 10.81 -21.16
CA THR A 447 3.90 11.43 -20.38
C THR A 447 3.40 12.35 -19.28
N LEU A 448 2.16 12.82 -19.37
CA LEU A 448 1.51 13.64 -18.34
C LEU A 448 1.20 12.83 -17.07
N SER A 449 1.14 11.50 -17.15
CA SER A 449 0.78 10.68 -16.00
C SER A 449 1.88 10.62 -14.92
N VAL A 450 3.06 11.19 -15.18
CA VAL A 450 4.14 11.29 -14.18
C VAL A 450 4.07 12.61 -13.39
N LEU A 451 3.31 13.60 -13.87
CA LEU A 451 3.22 14.89 -13.19
C LEU A 451 2.58 14.72 -11.80
N GLY A 452 3.32 15.11 -10.77
CA GLY A 452 2.90 14.94 -9.37
C GLY A 452 3.05 13.50 -8.82
N SER A 453 3.65 12.58 -9.58
CA SER A 453 3.84 11.20 -9.13
C SER A 453 4.99 11.08 -8.12
N PRO A 454 4.93 10.11 -7.20
CA PRO A 454 6.05 9.83 -6.31
C PRO A 454 7.24 9.26 -7.09
N ARG A 455 8.41 9.24 -6.45
CA ARG A 455 9.60 8.60 -7.02
C ARG A 455 9.37 7.14 -7.36
N SER A 456 10.08 6.67 -8.38
CA SER A 456 10.07 5.29 -8.85
C SER A 456 10.48 4.31 -7.76
N VAL A 457 9.53 3.45 -7.39
CA VAL A 457 9.67 2.40 -6.38
C VAL A 457 9.12 1.08 -6.90
N ILE A 458 9.59 -0.03 -6.32
CA ILE A 458 9.04 -1.38 -6.53
C ILE A 458 8.54 -1.95 -5.21
N SER A 459 7.89 -3.12 -5.22
CA SER A 459 7.47 -3.80 -3.99
C SER A 459 6.53 -2.97 -3.09
N TYR A 460 5.78 -2.05 -3.72
CA TYR A 460 4.67 -1.32 -3.11
C TYR A 460 3.39 -2.17 -3.21
N SER A 461 2.30 -1.72 -2.58
CA SER A 461 0.96 -2.30 -2.78
C SER A 461 0.09 -1.36 -3.58
N LEU A 462 -0.76 -1.92 -4.43
CA LEU A 462 -1.70 -1.19 -5.27
C LEU A 462 -3.09 -1.80 -5.15
N ILE A 463 -4.08 -1.00 -4.74
CA ILE A 463 -5.49 -1.42 -4.66
C ILE A 463 -6.38 -0.44 -5.42
N CYS A 464 -7.49 -0.94 -5.97
CA CYS A 464 -8.55 -0.11 -6.55
C CYS A 464 -9.70 0.01 -5.56
N ALA A 465 -9.98 1.23 -5.11
CA ALA A 465 -11.04 1.54 -4.16
C ALA A 465 -11.84 2.77 -4.59
N ARG A 466 -13.17 2.66 -4.65
CA ARG A 466 -14.10 3.79 -4.82
C ARG A 466 -13.75 4.80 -5.93
N SER A 467 -13.41 4.31 -7.13
CA SER A 467 -12.99 5.15 -8.26
C SER A 467 -11.63 5.84 -8.05
N GLU A 468 -10.75 5.22 -7.27
CA GLU A 468 -9.38 5.65 -7.05
C GLU A 468 -8.46 4.42 -6.99
N LEU A 469 -7.20 4.59 -7.35
CA LEU A 469 -6.13 3.66 -7.01
C LEU A 469 -5.40 4.19 -5.78
N ILE A 470 -5.03 3.29 -4.88
CA ILE A 470 -4.26 3.62 -3.68
C ILE A 470 -2.95 2.87 -3.75
N LEU A 471 -1.85 3.61 -3.75
CA LEU A 471 -0.49 3.10 -3.70
C LEU A 471 0.10 3.35 -2.32
N PHE A 472 0.72 2.33 -1.73
CA PHE A 472 1.37 2.44 -0.43
C PHE A 472 2.72 1.71 -0.38
N GLY A 473 3.70 2.34 0.25
CA GLY A 473 5.02 1.77 0.52
C GLY A 473 5.92 1.64 -0.70
N GLY A 474 6.80 0.64 -0.68
CA GLY A 474 7.77 0.37 -1.74
C GLY A 474 9.20 0.78 -1.38
N VAL A 475 10.14 0.40 -2.24
CA VAL A 475 11.57 0.65 -2.06
C VAL A 475 12.17 1.23 -3.34
N GLU A 476 13.06 2.21 -3.20
CA GLU A 476 13.79 2.78 -4.33
C GLU A 476 14.86 1.79 -4.82
N THR A 477 15.01 1.65 -6.14
CA THR A 477 16.02 0.75 -6.72
C THR A 477 17.39 1.44 -6.79
N LYS A 478 18.49 0.67 -6.80
CA LYS A 478 19.87 1.21 -6.89
C LYS A 478 20.09 2.12 -8.11
N ARG A 479 19.34 1.94 -9.20
CA ARG A 479 19.38 2.82 -10.38
C ARG A 479 18.76 4.20 -10.10
N THR A 480 17.77 4.29 -9.23
CA THR A 480 17.24 5.57 -8.71
C THR A 480 18.30 6.33 -7.91
N ILE A 481 19.18 5.61 -7.21
CA ILE A 481 20.27 6.18 -6.38
C ILE A 481 21.48 6.63 -7.24
N GLN A 482 21.79 5.94 -8.35
CA GLN A 482 22.92 6.29 -9.21
C GLN A 482 22.84 7.69 -9.85
N HIS A 483 21.64 8.23 -10.05
CA HIS A 483 21.46 9.61 -10.53
C HIS A 483 21.61 10.67 -9.42
N GLN A 484 21.81 10.29 -8.15
CA GLN A 484 21.93 11.25 -7.05
C GLN A 484 23.36 11.73 -6.77
N THR A 485 24.42 11.02 -7.17
CA THR A 485 25.80 11.53 -7.04
C THR A 485 26.79 10.58 -7.72
N LEU A 486 27.72 11.14 -8.50
CA LEU A 486 28.94 10.46 -8.98
C LEU A 486 29.91 10.05 -7.84
N HIS A 487 29.52 10.28 -6.58
CA HIS A 487 30.29 9.93 -5.39
C HIS A 487 29.36 9.38 -4.30
N GLN A 488 29.05 8.08 -4.33
CA GLN A 488 28.86 7.21 -3.15
C GLN A 488 28.51 5.78 -3.57
N LYS A 489 29.54 4.94 -3.76
CA LYS A 489 29.36 3.48 -3.75
C LYS A 489 29.06 3.06 -2.31
N GLY A 490 27.83 2.67 -2.01
CA GLY A 490 27.51 2.00 -0.72
C GLY A 490 26.14 2.25 -0.09
N GLU A 491 25.28 3.11 -0.65
CA GLU A 491 23.98 3.36 -0.02
C GLU A 491 23.04 2.13 -0.09
N ARG A 492 22.49 1.75 1.07
CA ARG A 492 21.48 0.69 1.21
C ARG A 492 20.15 1.18 0.61
N PRO A 493 19.30 0.28 0.05
CA PRO A 493 17.97 0.65 -0.42
C PRO A 493 17.18 1.30 0.72
N LYS A 494 16.63 2.50 0.47
CA LYS A 494 15.78 3.22 1.42
C LYS A 494 14.31 3.00 1.03
N PRO A 495 13.42 2.63 1.98
CA PRO A 495 11.99 2.58 1.71
C PRO A 495 11.47 3.97 1.30
N SER A 496 10.40 3.99 0.50
CA SER A 496 9.64 5.21 0.25
C SER A 496 9.13 5.79 1.57
N LYS A 497 8.90 7.10 1.66
CA LYS A 497 8.53 7.83 2.90
C LYS A 497 7.25 7.34 3.62
N GLY A 498 6.65 6.22 3.24
CA GLY A 498 5.42 5.70 3.83
C GLY A 498 4.19 6.50 3.43
N CYS A 499 4.31 7.33 2.39
CA CYS A 499 3.23 8.15 1.89
C CYS A 499 2.18 7.28 1.17
N LEU A 500 0.91 7.63 1.36
CA LEU A 500 -0.19 7.11 0.56
C LEU A 500 -0.33 7.98 -0.68
N CYS A 501 -0.41 7.35 -1.85
CA CYS A 501 -0.68 8.05 -3.09
C CYS A 501 -2.05 7.61 -3.62
N PHE A 502 -2.93 8.59 -3.83
CA PHE A 502 -4.24 8.38 -4.44
C PHE A 502 -4.17 8.81 -5.90
N ILE A 503 -4.65 7.95 -6.80
CA ILE A 503 -4.75 8.24 -8.22
C ILE A 503 -6.23 8.18 -8.61
N THR A 504 -6.77 9.27 -9.14
CA THR A 504 -8.15 9.31 -9.64
C THR A 504 -8.22 9.97 -11.01
N SER A 505 -9.39 9.90 -11.67
CA SER A 505 -9.62 10.62 -12.92
C SER A 505 -9.61 12.12 -12.65
N SER A 506 -8.96 12.90 -13.51
CA SER A 506 -8.93 14.36 -13.37
C SER A 506 -10.32 14.99 -13.35
N GLN A 507 -11.30 14.38 -14.03
CA GLN A 507 -12.69 14.83 -14.05
C GLN A 507 -13.44 14.60 -12.72
N ILE A 508 -12.92 13.72 -11.86
CA ILE A 508 -13.44 13.47 -10.51
C ILE A 508 -12.71 14.33 -9.47
N ALA A 509 -11.50 14.77 -9.81
CA ALA A 509 -10.66 15.56 -8.94
C ALA A 509 -11.09 17.03 -8.86
N LEU A 510 -11.70 17.54 -9.93
CA LEU A 510 -12.44 18.80 -10.01
C LEU A 510 -13.76 18.69 -9.26
#